data_AF-A0A3Q9QWW6-F1
#
_entry.id   AF-A0A3Q9QWW6-F1
#
_cell.length_a   1.000
_cell.length_b   1.000
_cell.length_c   1.000
_cell.angle_alpha   90.00
_cell.angle_beta   90.00
_cell.angle_gamma   90.00
#
_symmetry.space_group_name_H-M   'P 1'
#
loop_
_entity.id
_entity.type
_entity.pdbx_description
1 polymer ?
#
loop_
_entity_poly.entity_id
_entity_poly.type
_entity_poly.pdbx_seq_one_letter_code
_entity_poly.pdbx_strand_id
1 'polypeptide(L)'
;MDKKQLFLNEVTSHIKSKEAQKYVADELSYHVKEAKKRLIEKGLTEAEAEEKAVEQMGSPTKLGQQLNKLHRPKVDWVLVLLLAATLFLGFLPLFSLGYMDERYFSINKTVIVLLGGAAAIGIMLIDYRKWQKWCWMFYAIGILILVMLRFFVSTMVNGVPIFRISPVSIESTMAIPFFFLAWASLFNNRKLRLWQFFILFLIPLSLFLAMPSLVNSYIYTIMVFVMLCWSKFSRKAIITIWAVAAGIPVMIGLVFWRSIKLYQFERLLAFLHPEKYQNGAGYLYLHLKALLAKAGWFGNHGGKDFIPEAHTNFVFASLIYHYGWVFAIGLVIILTLLGLRIIMVSLKIKDSYSKLLLSGAFALYSVQLVTHIFMTLGLFPIISISLPFISYGLMPTVSNAILIGVVLSVYRRKDLTISQQILEK
;
A
#
# COMPACT_ATOMS: atom_id res chain seq x y z
N MET A 1 -11.03 21.91 43.10
CA MET A 1 -10.74 21.14 41.87
C MET A 1 -11.76 20.02 41.80
N ASP A 2 -12.40 19.81 40.66
CA ASP A 2 -13.39 18.74 40.46
C ASP A 2 -12.75 17.35 40.74
N LYS A 3 -13.37 16.54 41.61
CA LYS A 3 -12.85 15.24 42.09
C LYS A 3 -12.68 14.26 40.92
N LYS A 4 -13.57 14.35 39.93
CA LYS A 4 -13.46 13.62 38.66
C LYS A 4 -12.19 13.99 37.91
N GLN A 5 -11.84 15.27 37.85
CA GLN A 5 -10.70 15.73 37.08
C GLN A 5 -9.37 15.34 37.74
N LEU A 6 -9.29 15.32 39.07
CA LEU A 6 -8.17 14.76 39.82
C LEU A 6 -7.97 13.27 39.52
N PHE A 7 -9.06 12.48 39.58
CA PHE A 7 -9.02 11.06 39.27
C PHE A 7 -8.52 10.79 37.84
N LEU A 8 -9.05 11.50 36.84
CA LEU A 8 -8.64 11.34 35.45
C LEU A 8 -7.16 11.72 35.24
N ASN A 9 -6.69 12.81 35.87
CA ASN A 9 -5.29 13.22 35.80
C ASN A 9 -4.36 12.17 36.42
N GLU A 10 -4.75 11.58 37.56
CA GLU A 10 -3.97 10.55 38.22
C GLU A 10 -3.88 9.26 37.38
N VAL A 11 -5.02 8.77 36.87
CA VAL A 11 -5.04 7.58 35.99
C VAL A 11 -4.17 7.81 34.75
N THR A 12 -4.32 8.96 34.08
CA THR A 12 -3.59 9.26 32.84
C THR A 12 -2.10 9.49 33.06
N SER A 13 -1.69 9.94 34.25
CA SER A 13 -0.26 10.09 34.61
C SER A 13 0.52 8.77 34.51
N HIS A 14 -0.14 7.63 34.70
CA HIS A 14 0.47 6.31 34.60
C HIS A 14 0.51 5.74 33.18
N ILE A 15 -0.08 6.43 32.19
CA ILE A 15 -0.13 5.99 30.79
C ILE A 15 0.94 6.71 29.99
N LYS A 16 1.84 5.97 29.34
CA LYS A 16 2.96 6.55 28.57
C LYS A 16 2.55 7.13 27.21
N SER A 17 1.56 6.53 26.56
CA SER A 17 1.13 6.94 25.23
C SER A 17 0.16 8.11 25.31
N LYS A 18 0.51 9.27 24.74
CA LYS A 18 -0.38 10.45 24.67
C LYS A 18 -1.71 10.14 23.96
N GLU A 19 -1.68 9.30 22.92
CA GLU A 19 -2.89 8.85 22.23
C GLU A 19 -3.79 8.02 23.16
N ALA A 20 -3.19 7.13 23.96
CA ALA A 20 -3.92 6.31 24.92
C ALA A 20 -4.41 7.13 26.12
N GLN A 21 -3.65 8.13 26.58
CA GLN A 21 -4.08 9.05 27.64
C GLN A 21 -5.39 9.74 27.27
N LYS A 22 -5.45 10.34 26.07
CA LYS A 22 -6.65 11.03 25.59
C LYS A 22 -7.84 10.05 25.50
N TYR A 23 -7.62 8.88 24.92
CA TYR A 23 -8.65 7.87 24.76
C TYR A 23 -9.20 7.38 26.12
N VAL A 24 -8.31 7.01 27.03
CA VAL A 24 -8.68 6.55 28.38
C VAL A 24 -9.37 7.64 29.17
N ALA A 25 -8.94 8.90 29.04
CA ALA A 25 -9.60 10.03 29.69
C ALA A 25 -11.05 10.19 29.20
N ASP A 26 -11.27 10.12 27.88
CA ASP A 26 -12.59 10.23 27.27
C ASP A 26 -13.50 9.05 27.72
N GLU A 27 -12.98 7.83 27.71
CA GLU A 27 -13.68 6.60 28.14
C GLU A 27 -14.07 6.63 29.62
N LEU A 28 -13.12 6.92 30.51
CA LEU A 28 -13.39 6.99 31.93
C LEU A 28 -14.29 8.17 32.28
N SER A 29 -14.16 9.32 31.59
CA SER A 29 -15.06 10.46 31.77
C SER A 29 -16.51 10.10 31.42
N TYR A 30 -16.72 9.29 30.37
CA TYR A 30 -18.03 8.77 30.00
C TYR A 30 -18.59 7.82 31.07
N HIS A 31 -17.80 6.85 31.53
CA HIS A 31 -18.24 5.91 32.58
C HIS A 31 -18.54 6.59 33.92
N VAL A 32 -17.72 7.56 34.33
CA VAL A 32 -17.99 8.38 35.53
C VAL A 32 -19.30 9.15 35.36
N LYS A 33 -19.56 9.71 34.18
CA LYS A 33 -20.80 10.45 33.89
C LYS A 33 -22.03 9.54 33.91
N GLU A 34 -21.94 8.34 33.36
CA GLU A 34 -22.99 7.31 33.43
C GLU A 34 -23.27 6.89 34.87
N ALA A 35 -22.22 6.57 35.65
CA ALA A 35 -22.34 6.18 37.06
C ALA A 35 -22.96 7.30 37.89
N LYS A 36 -22.52 8.55 37.70
CA LYS A 36 -23.09 9.75 38.34
C LYS A 36 -24.58 9.88 38.04
N LYS A 37 -24.99 9.73 36.77
CA LYS A 37 -26.41 9.80 36.37
C LYS A 37 -27.26 8.75 37.08
N ARG A 38 -26.80 7.49 37.14
CA ARG A 38 -27.51 6.40 37.84
C ARG A 38 -27.63 6.64 39.34
N LEU A 39 -26.68 7.34 39.96
CA LEU A 39 -26.71 7.69 41.38
C LEU A 39 -27.67 8.86 41.66
N ILE A 40 -27.73 9.85 40.77
CA ILE A 40 -28.73 10.94 40.86
C ILE A 40 -30.15 10.38 40.75
N GLU A 41 -30.40 9.43 39.85
CA GLU A 41 -31.69 8.74 39.72
C GLU A 41 -32.08 7.96 41.00
N LYS A 42 -31.10 7.59 41.83
CA LYS A 42 -31.32 6.96 43.14
C LYS A 42 -31.52 7.97 44.28
N GLY A 43 -31.62 9.26 43.97
CA GLY A 43 -31.92 10.33 44.92
C GLY A 43 -30.69 10.97 45.58
N LEU A 44 -29.48 10.73 45.10
CA LEU A 44 -28.28 11.40 45.61
C LEU A 44 -28.14 12.82 45.05
N THR A 45 -27.56 13.71 45.87
CA THR A 45 -27.17 15.04 45.40
C THR A 45 -26.06 14.95 44.35
N GLU A 46 -25.94 15.97 43.49
CA GLU A 46 -25.00 15.93 42.38
C GLU A 46 -23.53 15.76 42.82
N ALA A 47 -23.15 16.39 43.93
CA ALA A 47 -21.80 16.30 44.50
C ALA A 47 -21.51 14.91 45.09
N GLU A 48 -22.45 14.35 45.85
CA GLU A 48 -22.32 13.00 46.44
C GLU A 48 -22.34 11.90 45.35
N ALA A 49 -23.12 12.10 44.29
CA ALA A 49 -23.18 11.19 43.16
C ALA A 49 -21.86 11.16 42.38
N GLU A 50 -21.19 12.31 42.23
CA GLU A 50 -19.88 12.41 41.59
C GLU A 50 -18.78 11.73 42.40
N GLU A 51 -18.76 11.97 43.71
CA GLU A 51 -17.81 11.34 44.62
C GLU A 51 -17.93 9.81 44.60
N LYS A 52 -19.15 9.29 44.76
CA LYS A 52 -19.40 7.84 44.70
C LYS A 52 -19.15 7.25 43.31
N ALA A 53 -19.42 7.99 42.23
CA ALA A 53 -19.12 7.54 40.88
C ALA A 53 -17.61 7.35 40.68
N VAL A 54 -16.77 8.24 41.22
CA VAL A 54 -15.31 8.12 41.17
C VAL A 54 -14.84 6.94 42.03
N GLU A 55 -15.39 6.77 43.24
CA GLU A 55 -15.02 5.65 44.13
C GLU A 55 -15.34 4.28 43.51
N GLN A 56 -16.45 4.17 42.78
CA GLN A 56 -16.83 2.94 42.06
C GLN A 56 -15.83 2.54 40.97
N MET A 57 -15.02 3.49 40.46
CA MET A 57 -13.97 3.20 39.46
C MET A 57 -12.74 2.54 40.10
N GLY A 58 -12.64 2.54 41.43
CA GLY A 58 -11.55 1.93 42.17
C GLY A 58 -10.26 2.77 42.17
N SER A 59 -9.13 2.09 42.39
CA SER A 59 -7.83 2.75 42.57
C SER A 59 -7.30 3.36 41.24
N PRO A 60 -7.10 4.69 41.17
CA PRO A 60 -6.63 5.36 39.95
C PRO A 60 -5.24 4.87 39.52
N THR A 61 -4.36 4.58 40.48
CA THR A 61 -3.00 4.09 40.22
C THR A 61 -3.00 2.69 39.58
N LYS A 62 -3.72 1.73 40.18
CA LYS A 62 -3.85 0.36 39.65
C LYS A 62 -4.52 0.37 38.27
N LEU A 63 -5.59 1.15 38.13
CA LEU A 63 -6.32 1.29 36.88
C LEU A 63 -5.42 1.88 35.78
N GLY A 64 -4.69 2.96 36.07
CA GLY A 64 -3.75 3.58 35.14
C GLY A 64 -2.65 2.63 34.67
N GLN A 65 -2.07 1.83 35.58
CA GLN A 65 -1.06 0.82 35.23
C GLN A 65 -1.62 -0.29 34.33
N GLN A 66 -2.82 -0.79 34.62
CA GLN A 66 -3.50 -1.80 33.80
C GLN A 66 -3.82 -1.27 32.40
N LEU A 67 -4.38 -0.06 32.31
CA LEU A 67 -4.72 0.59 31.04
C LEU A 67 -3.48 0.95 30.22
N ASN A 68 -2.37 1.32 30.87
CA ASN A 68 -1.09 1.53 30.18
C ASN A 68 -0.55 0.22 29.56
N LYS A 69 -0.67 -0.92 30.25
CA LYS A 69 -0.25 -2.22 29.73
C LYS A 69 -1.12 -2.64 28.54
N LEU A 70 -2.42 -2.39 28.61
CA LEU A 70 -3.38 -2.73 27.57
C LEU A 70 -3.20 -1.88 26.30
N HIS A 71 -3.04 -0.57 26.46
CA HIS A 71 -3.01 0.39 25.35
C HIS A 71 -1.59 0.82 24.91
N ARG A 72 -0.55 0.07 25.31
CA ARG A 72 0.83 0.33 24.88
C ARG A 72 0.96 0.12 23.37
N PRO A 73 1.51 1.09 22.61
CA PRO A 73 1.79 0.90 21.20
C PRO A 73 2.73 -0.29 20.97
N LYS A 74 2.33 -1.21 20.08
CA LYS A 74 3.13 -2.40 19.71
C LYS A 74 3.73 -2.22 18.33
N VAL A 75 4.97 -2.61 18.12
CA VAL A 75 5.60 -2.59 16.79
C VAL A 75 5.62 -4.01 16.25
N ASP A 76 5.26 -4.18 14.98
CA ASP A 76 5.45 -5.46 14.29
C ASP A 76 6.90 -5.59 13.85
N TRP A 77 7.77 -6.04 14.76
CA TRP A 77 9.20 -6.19 14.48
C TRP A 77 9.50 -7.15 13.33
N VAL A 78 8.64 -8.15 13.08
CA VAL A 78 8.80 -9.06 11.94
C VAL A 78 8.62 -8.29 10.63
N LEU A 79 7.57 -7.45 10.54
CA LEU A 79 7.35 -6.63 9.34
C LEU A 79 8.45 -5.58 9.15
N VAL A 80 8.94 -4.97 10.25
CA VAL A 80 10.08 -4.03 10.20
C VAL A 80 11.35 -4.72 9.70
N LEU A 81 11.66 -5.92 10.20
CA LEU A 81 12.82 -6.68 9.79
C LEU A 81 12.73 -7.10 8.31
N LEU A 82 11.54 -7.56 7.87
CA LEU A 82 11.30 -7.89 6.46
C LEU A 82 11.44 -6.67 5.55
N LEU A 83 10.89 -5.51 5.95
CA LEU A 83 11.07 -4.26 5.22
C LEU A 83 12.56 -3.90 5.11
N ALA A 84 13.29 -3.90 6.22
CA ALA A 84 14.71 -3.60 6.24
C ALA A 84 15.48 -4.56 5.31
N ALA A 85 15.25 -5.87 5.43
CA ALA A 85 15.84 -6.87 4.56
C ALA A 85 15.56 -6.57 3.07
N THR A 86 14.31 -6.30 2.68
CA THR A 86 13.98 -5.98 1.28
C THR A 86 14.61 -4.69 0.77
N LEU A 87 14.74 -3.67 1.62
CA LEU A 87 15.43 -2.42 1.25
C LEU A 87 16.94 -2.65 1.03
N PHE A 88 17.58 -3.47 1.88
CA PHE A 88 18.98 -3.87 1.70
C PHE A 88 19.18 -4.75 0.46
N LEU A 89 18.30 -5.71 0.21
CA LEU A 89 18.30 -6.50 -1.03
C LEU A 89 18.10 -5.62 -2.27
N GLY A 90 17.53 -4.43 -2.11
CA GLY A 90 17.45 -3.44 -3.17
C GLY A 90 18.79 -3.02 -3.76
N PHE A 91 19.93 -3.19 -3.06
CA PHE A 91 21.26 -2.89 -3.60
C PHE A 91 21.82 -3.97 -4.53
N LEU A 92 21.28 -5.19 -4.50
CA LEU A 92 21.77 -6.31 -5.31
C LEU A 92 21.92 -6.02 -6.80
N PRO A 93 20.99 -5.30 -7.46
CA PRO A 93 21.12 -4.98 -8.87
C PRO A 93 22.33 -4.09 -9.18
N LEU A 94 22.73 -3.22 -8.23
CA LEU A 94 23.91 -2.38 -8.42
C LEU A 94 25.19 -3.21 -8.29
N PHE A 95 25.23 -4.17 -7.35
CA PHE A 95 26.35 -5.09 -7.22
C PHE A 95 26.50 -5.97 -8.46
N SER A 96 25.41 -6.55 -8.96
CA SER A 96 25.49 -7.45 -10.12
C SER A 96 25.90 -6.74 -11.41
N LEU A 97 25.57 -5.46 -11.55
CA LEU A 97 25.81 -4.69 -12.78
C LEU A 97 27.07 -3.81 -12.71
N GLY A 98 27.81 -3.83 -11.59
CA GLY A 98 29.00 -2.99 -11.39
C GLY A 98 28.69 -1.51 -11.11
N TYR A 99 27.43 -1.13 -10.91
CA TYR A 99 27.03 0.25 -10.64
C TYR A 99 27.31 0.71 -9.20
N MET A 100 27.87 -0.15 -8.34
CA MET A 100 28.30 0.26 -7.00
C MET A 100 29.50 1.20 -7.03
N ASP A 101 30.43 0.98 -7.98
CA ASP A 101 31.61 1.83 -8.15
C ASP A 101 31.25 3.18 -8.80
N GLU A 102 30.10 3.25 -9.47
CA GLU A 102 29.55 4.49 -10.01
C GLU A 102 28.92 5.34 -8.90
N ARG A 103 29.67 6.37 -8.47
CA ARG A 103 29.29 7.30 -7.39
C ARG A 103 27.86 7.83 -7.50
N TYR A 104 27.38 8.11 -8.70
CA TYR A 104 26.02 8.63 -8.91
C TYR A 104 24.94 7.60 -8.55
N PHE A 105 25.04 6.36 -9.02
CA PHE A 105 24.05 5.32 -8.78
C PHE A 105 24.05 4.85 -7.32
N SER A 106 25.24 4.67 -6.73
CA SER A 106 25.38 4.23 -5.34
C SER A 106 24.84 5.26 -4.33
N ILE A 107 25.16 6.55 -4.51
CA ILE A 107 24.60 7.63 -3.67
C ILE A 107 23.09 7.70 -3.84
N ASN A 108 22.58 7.71 -5.07
CA ASN A 108 21.14 7.80 -5.32
C ASN A 108 20.39 6.62 -4.72
N LYS A 109 20.89 5.39 -4.86
CA LYS A 109 20.25 4.21 -4.25
C LYS A 109 20.25 4.29 -2.73
N THR A 110 21.34 4.78 -2.14
CA THR A 110 21.43 5.01 -0.69
C THR A 110 20.37 6.01 -0.23
N VAL A 111 20.24 7.14 -0.92
CA VAL A 111 19.20 8.15 -0.65
C VAL A 111 17.80 7.55 -0.79
N ILE A 112 17.54 6.76 -1.84
CA ILE A 112 16.25 6.09 -2.07
C ILE A 112 15.89 5.16 -0.91
N VAL A 113 16.85 4.34 -0.44
CA VAL A 113 16.64 3.42 0.67
C VAL A 113 16.39 4.15 1.98
N LEU A 114 17.16 5.21 2.27
CA LEU A 114 16.97 6.05 3.45
C LEU A 114 15.61 6.76 3.42
N LEU A 115 15.22 7.34 2.29
CA LEU A 115 13.91 7.97 2.12
C LEU A 115 12.76 6.97 2.23
N GLY A 116 12.92 5.76 1.69
CA GLY A 116 11.96 4.67 1.87
C GLY A 116 11.80 4.29 3.34
N GLY A 117 12.90 4.03 4.05
CA GLY A 117 12.89 3.72 5.49
C GLY A 117 12.27 4.85 6.32
N ALA A 118 12.67 6.09 6.06
CA ALA A 118 12.14 7.27 6.73
C ALA A 118 10.64 7.46 6.47
N ALA A 119 10.18 7.24 5.23
CA ALA A 119 8.76 7.30 4.89
C ALA A 119 7.95 6.23 5.63
N ALA A 120 8.41 4.97 5.64
CA ALA A 120 7.73 3.90 6.35
C ALA A 120 7.64 4.16 7.87
N ILE A 121 8.74 4.61 8.49
CA ILE A 121 8.78 4.96 9.91
C ILE A 121 7.89 6.17 10.18
N GLY A 122 8.01 7.25 9.40
CA GLY A 122 7.21 8.46 9.56
C GLY A 122 5.72 8.17 9.48
N ILE A 123 5.29 7.38 8.49
CA ILE A 123 3.90 6.95 8.35
C ILE A 123 3.46 6.04 9.51
N MET A 124 4.30 5.10 9.97
CA MET A 124 4.00 4.28 11.16
C MET A 124 3.69 5.13 12.39
N LEU A 125 4.37 6.28 12.54
CA LEU A 125 4.16 7.20 13.65
C LEU A 125 2.84 7.98 13.55
N ILE A 126 2.31 8.23 12.36
CA ILE A 126 1.08 8.98 12.14
C ILE A 126 -0.15 8.11 12.43
N ASP A 127 -1.16 8.66 13.12
CA ASP A 127 -2.43 7.96 13.36
C ASP A 127 -3.28 7.88 12.09
N TYR A 128 -3.30 6.69 11.48
CA TYR A 128 -4.03 6.42 10.24
C TYR A 128 -5.54 6.70 10.37
N ARG A 129 -6.12 6.63 11.58
CA ARG A 129 -7.56 6.87 11.79
C ARG A 129 -7.96 8.32 11.45
N LYS A 130 -7.02 9.27 11.57
CA LYS A 130 -7.27 10.68 11.21
C LYS A 130 -7.53 10.85 9.72
N TRP A 131 -6.91 10.02 8.88
CA TRP A 131 -7.04 10.06 7.42
C TRP A 131 -8.40 9.62 6.93
N GLN A 132 -9.14 8.86 7.74
CA GLN A 132 -10.49 8.42 7.43
C GLN A 132 -11.43 9.59 7.08
N LYS A 133 -11.22 10.80 7.63
CA LYS A 133 -12.07 11.96 7.36
C LYS A 133 -11.71 12.70 6.06
N TRP A 134 -10.51 12.47 5.52
CA TRP A 134 -9.90 13.30 4.47
C TRP A 134 -10.01 12.65 3.07
N CYS A 135 -11.03 11.82 2.83
CA CYS A 135 -11.20 11.10 1.55
C CYS A 135 -11.13 11.99 0.33
N TRP A 136 -11.91 13.07 0.30
CA TRP A 136 -11.98 13.97 -0.85
C TRP A 136 -10.68 14.72 -1.09
N MET A 137 -9.93 15.03 -0.02
CA MET A 137 -8.61 15.65 -0.14
C MET A 137 -7.64 14.70 -0.83
N PHE A 138 -7.54 13.43 -0.40
CA PHE A 138 -6.68 12.46 -1.05
C PHE A 138 -7.10 12.18 -2.49
N TYR A 139 -8.41 12.04 -2.73
CA TYR A 139 -8.92 11.84 -4.08
C TYR A 139 -8.57 13.02 -5.00
N ALA A 140 -8.77 14.26 -4.53
CA ALA A 140 -8.44 15.47 -5.26
C ALA A 140 -6.93 15.60 -5.54
N ILE A 141 -6.07 15.25 -4.58
CA ILE A 141 -4.61 15.23 -4.79
C ILE A 141 -4.23 14.22 -5.87
N GLY A 142 -4.80 13.02 -5.84
CA GLY A 142 -4.55 12.00 -6.88
C GLY A 142 -4.96 12.48 -8.27
N ILE A 143 -6.13 13.10 -8.39
CA ILE A 143 -6.60 13.72 -9.65
C ILE A 143 -5.67 14.86 -10.07
N LEU A 144 -5.29 15.75 -9.14
CA LEU A 144 -4.43 16.89 -9.41
C LEU A 144 -3.08 16.44 -9.96
N ILE A 145 -2.46 15.40 -9.40
CA ILE A 145 -1.21 14.84 -9.92
C ILE A 145 -1.38 14.37 -11.37
N LEU A 146 -2.45 13.63 -11.68
CA LEU A 146 -2.67 13.12 -13.04
C LEU A 146 -3.00 14.23 -14.05
N VAL A 147 -3.80 15.21 -13.65
CA VAL A 147 -4.13 16.39 -14.48
C VAL A 147 -2.88 17.25 -14.68
N MET A 148 -2.08 17.45 -13.64
CA MET A 148 -0.83 18.21 -13.74
C MET A 148 0.13 17.55 -14.73
N LEU A 149 0.30 16.22 -14.67
CA LEU A 149 1.14 15.48 -15.62
C LEU A 149 0.59 15.47 -17.05
N ARG A 150 -0.71 15.73 -17.25
CA ARG A 150 -1.32 15.86 -18.57
C ARG A 150 -0.97 17.20 -19.24
N PHE A 151 -0.94 18.28 -18.46
CA PHE A 151 -0.81 19.64 -19.00
C PHE A 151 0.58 20.25 -18.81
N PHE A 152 1.32 19.84 -17.78
CA PHE A 152 2.63 20.37 -17.40
C PHE A 152 3.68 19.25 -17.46
N VAL A 153 4.05 18.86 -18.67
CA VAL A 153 5.10 17.85 -18.89
C VAL A 153 6.46 18.54 -18.98
N SER A 154 7.41 18.11 -18.15
CA SER A 154 8.80 18.60 -18.25
C SER A 154 9.65 17.77 -19.19
N THR A 155 9.49 16.44 -19.12
CA THR A 155 10.30 15.45 -19.83
C THR A 155 9.45 14.20 -20.09
N MET A 156 9.79 13.48 -21.15
CA MET A 156 9.18 12.19 -21.49
C MET A 156 10.24 11.10 -21.32
N VAL A 157 9.91 10.02 -20.62
CA VAL A 157 10.77 8.82 -20.52
C VAL A 157 9.97 7.65 -21.04
N ASN A 158 10.44 7.00 -22.10
CA ASN A 158 9.72 5.92 -22.79
C ASN A 158 8.28 6.30 -23.17
N GLY A 159 8.07 7.56 -23.55
CA GLY A 159 6.77 8.15 -23.87
C GLY A 159 5.94 8.57 -22.65
N VAL A 160 6.29 8.15 -21.44
CA VAL A 160 5.54 8.49 -20.22
C VAL A 160 5.89 9.91 -19.76
N PRO A 161 4.89 10.78 -19.49
CA PRO A 161 5.12 12.13 -19.02
C PRO A 161 5.61 12.15 -17.58
N ILE A 162 6.67 12.92 -17.35
CA ILE A 162 7.27 13.16 -16.04
C ILE A 162 7.42 14.66 -15.83
N PHE A 163 7.10 15.10 -14.61
CA PHE A 163 7.41 16.45 -14.18
C PHE A 163 8.57 16.44 -13.19
N ARG A 164 9.73 16.93 -13.62
CA ARG A 164 10.94 17.00 -12.82
C ARG A 164 11.08 18.40 -12.23
N ILE A 165 11.07 18.47 -10.91
CA ILE A 165 11.52 19.64 -10.15
C ILE A 165 12.78 19.16 -9.45
N SER A 166 13.97 19.43 -10.02
CA SER A 166 15.24 18.93 -9.46
C SER A 166 15.29 19.14 -7.93
N PRO A 167 15.44 18.09 -7.09
CA PRO A 167 15.82 16.68 -7.37
C PRO A 167 14.65 15.65 -7.47
N VAL A 168 13.39 16.08 -7.43
CA VAL A 168 12.20 15.22 -7.37
C VAL A 168 11.55 15.04 -8.75
N SER A 169 11.25 13.79 -9.13
CA SER A 169 10.42 13.47 -10.29
C SER A 169 9.00 13.11 -9.87
N ILE A 170 8.01 13.88 -10.33
CA ILE A 170 6.61 13.55 -10.19
C ILE A 170 6.19 12.67 -11.36
N GLU A 171 5.67 11.50 -11.02
CA GLU A 171 5.23 10.46 -11.95
C GLU A 171 3.80 10.03 -11.62
N SER A 172 3.10 9.46 -12.60
CA SER A 172 1.69 9.05 -12.42
C SER A 172 1.50 8.00 -11.30
N THR A 173 2.54 7.21 -11.00
CA THR A 173 2.56 6.25 -9.90
C THR A 173 2.34 6.90 -8.53
N MET A 174 2.74 8.18 -8.36
CA MET A 174 2.55 8.91 -7.10
C MET A 174 1.07 9.15 -6.77
N ALA A 175 0.16 9.09 -7.75
CA ALA A 175 -1.27 9.22 -7.50
C ALA A 175 -1.86 7.98 -6.80
N ILE A 176 -1.24 6.81 -6.94
CA ILE A 176 -1.78 5.53 -6.44
C ILE A 176 -1.93 5.50 -4.91
N PRO A 177 -0.92 5.89 -4.10
CA PRO A 177 -1.09 5.95 -2.64
C PRO A 177 -2.22 6.88 -2.19
N PHE A 178 -2.47 7.98 -2.91
CA PHE A 178 -3.57 8.89 -2.59
C PHE A 178 -4.93 8.27 -2.90
N PHE A 179 -5.07 7.62 -4.06
CA PHE A 179 -6.30 6.89 -4.37
C PHE A 179 -6.53 5.71 -3.44
N PHE A 180 -5.48 5.00 -3.02
CA PHE A 180 -5.54 3.97 -1.99
C PHE A 180 -6.19 4.48 -0.70
N LEU A 181 -5.68 5.61 -0.15
CA LEU A 181 -6.22 6.21 1.06
C LEU A 181 -7.66 6.73 0.86
N ALA A 182 -7.94 7.32 -0.30
CA ALA A 182 -9.27 7.81 -0.65
C ALA A 182 -10.30 6.67 -0.70
N TRP A 183 -10.00 5.60 -1.43
CA TRP A 183 -10.89 4.44 -1.57
C TRP A 183 -11.14 3.72 -0.25
N ALA A 184 -10.13 3.62 0.62
CA ALA A 184 -10.31 3.03 1.95
C ALA A 184 -11.35 3.79 2.78
N SER A 185 -11.32 5.12 2.72
CA SER A 185 -12.31 5.95 3.43
C SER A 185 -13.68 5.94 2.74
N LEU A 186 -13.71 6.05 1.41
CA LEU A 186 -14.94 6.03 0.61
C LEU A 186 -15.75 4.75 0.83
N PHE A 187 -15.09 3.58 0.82
CA PHE A 187 -15.74 2.30 1.07
C PHE A 187 -16.15 2.09 2.54
N ASN A 188 -15.51 2.77 3.49
CA ASN A 188 -15.85 2.63 4.90
C ASN A 188 -16.99 3.56 5.36
N ASN A 189 -16.96 4.83 4.95
CA ASN A 189 -17.81 5.87 5.53
C ASN A 189 -19.09 6.15 4.76
N ARG A 190 -19.14 5.81 3.48
CA ARG A 190 -20.22 6.24 2.59
C ARG A 190 -21.01 5.03 2.10
N LYS A 191 -22.33 5.13 2.16
CA LYS A 191 -23.23 4.30 1.35
C LYS A 191 -23.16 4.79 -0.09
N LEU A 192 -22.06 4.47 -0.78
CA LEU A 192 -21.89 4.81 -2.18
C LEU A 192 -22.96 4.10 -3.00
N ARG A 193 -23.68 4.85 -3.84
CA ARG A 193 -24.55 4.24 -4.86
C ARG A 193 -23.68 3.67 -5.98
N LEU A 194 -24.18 2.65 -6.69
CA LEU A 194 -23.47 2.01 -7.81
C LEU A 194 -22.97 3.02 -8.85
N TRP A 195 -23.83 3.96 -9.27
CA TRP A 195 -23.45 5.00 -10.23
C TRP A 195 -22.34 5.93 -9.72
N GLN A 196 -22.34 6.26 -8.41
CA GLN A 196 -21.27 7.07 -7.80
C GLN A 196 -19.93 6.31 -7.80
N PHE A 197 -19.96 5.00 -7.52
CA PHE A 197 -18.78 4.15 -7.61
C PHE A 197 -18.20 4.19 -9.03
N PHE A 198 -19.02 3.98 -10.06
CA PHE A 198 -18.55 4.00 -11.45
C PHE A 198 -17.97 5.36 -11.84
N ILE A 199 -18.60 6.48 -11.48
CA ILE A 199 -18.05 7.81 -11.76
C ILE A 199 -16.69 8.00 -11.08
N LEU A 200 -16.59 7.70 -9.79
CA LEU A 200 -15.34 7.86 -9.03
C LEU A 200 -14.25 6.87 -9.46
N PHE A 201 -14.62 5.73 -10.03
CA PHE A 201 -13.67 4.76 -10.57
C PHE A 201 -13.19 5.14 -11.98
N LEU A 202 -14.10 5.54 -12.85
CA LEU A 202 -13.83 5.82 -14.27
C LEU A 202 -13.05 7.12 -14.48
N ILE A 203 -13.20 8.12 -13.60
CA ILE A 203 -12.45 9.38 -13.73
C ILE A 203 -10.92 9.14 -13.61
N PRO A 204 -10.37 8.56 -12.51
CA PRO A 204 -8.95 8.27 -12.42
C PRO A 204 -8.50 7.23 -13.45
N LEU A 205 -9.34 6.23 -13.74
CA LEU A 205 -9.02 5.21 -14.74
C LEU A 205 -8.81 5.84 -16.12
N SER A 206 -9.69 6.76 -16.55
CA SER A 206 -9.55 7.42 -17.84
C SER A 206 -8.28 8.29 -17.90
N LEU A 207 -7.94 8.98 -16.81
CA LEU A 207 -6.69 9.75 -16.73
C LEU A 207 -5.45 8.86 -16.81
N PHE A 208 -5.44 7.69 -16.16
CA PHE A 208 -4.35 6.71 -16.29
C PHE A 208 -4.26 6.14 -17.70
N LEU A 209 -5.38 5.72 -18.30
CA LEU A 209 -5.43 5.17 -19.66
C LEU A 209 -5.03 6.18 -20.73
N ALA A 210 -5.19 7.48 -20.44
CA ALA A 210 -4.79 8.54 -21.35
C ALA A 210 -3.27 8.80 -21.31
N MET A 211 -2.53 8.19 -20.38
CA MET A 211 -1.08 8.10 -20.40
C MET A 211 -0.65 6.94 -21.32
N PRO A 212 0.53 7.01 -21.97
CA PRO A 212 1.01 5.94 -22.85
C PRO A 212 1.60 4.74 -22.07
N SER A 213 0.98 4.38 -20.95
CA SER A 213 1.32 3.21 -20.11
C SER A 213 0.08 2.65 -19.44
N LEU A 214 -0.13 1.34 -19.55
CA LEU A 214 -1.27 0.63 -18.94
C LEU A 214 -0.99 0.17 -17.50
N VAL A 215 0.26 0.30 -17.03
CA VAL A 215 0.69 -0.25 -15.73
C VAL A 215 -0.12 0.34 -14.59
N ASN A 216 -0.19 1.67 -14.53
CA ASN A 216 -0.82 2.34 -13.40
C ASN A 216 -2.35 2.20 -13.42
N SER A 217 -2.98 2.14 -14.60
CA SER A 217 -4.39 1.76 -14.71
C SER A 217 -4.64 0.34 -14.20
N TYR A 218 -3.77 -0.61 -14.55
CA TYR A 218 -3.89 -2.02 -14.12
C TYR A 218 -3.73 -2.16 -12.60
N ILE A 219 -2.69 -1.56 -12.02
CA ILE A 219 -2.46 -1.54 -10.56
C ILE A 219 -3.64 -0.89 -9.83
N TYR A 220 -4.09 0.29 -10.31
CA TYR A 220 -5.22 1.01 -9.74
C TYR A 220 -6.51 0.18 -9.78
N THR A 221 -6.82 -0.45 -10.91
CA THR A 221 -8.00 -1.30 -11.04
C THR A 221 -7.96 -2.47 -10.06
N ILE A 222 -6.87 -3.23 -10.01
CA ILE A 222 -6.76 -4.37 -9.08
C ILE A 222 -6.90 -3.92 -7.63
N MET A 223 -6.25 -2.82 -7.24
CA MET A 223 -6.37 -2.26 -5.91
C MET A 223 -7.84 -1.96 -5.55
N VAL A 224 -8.55 -1.21 -6.40
CA VAL A 224 -9.95 -0.82 -6.13
C VAL A 224 -10.85 -2.06 -6.03
N PHE A 225 -10.68 -3.03 -6.92
CA PHE A 225 -11.52 -4.23 -6.95
C PHE A 225 -11.24 -5.19 -5.79
N VAL A 226 -9.98 -5.33 -5.35
CA VAL A 226 -9.66 -6.10 -4.14
C VAL A 226 -10.25 -5.41 -2.90
N MET A 227 -10.14 -4.08 -2.80
CA MET A 227 -10.74 -3.33 -1.69
C MET A 227 -12.27 -3.38 -1.72
N LEU A 228 -12.90 -3.41 -2.90
CA LEU A 228 -14.34 -3.53 -3.07
C LEU A 228 -14.89 -4.79 -2.39
N CYS A 229 -14.16 -5.91 -2.42
CA CYS A 229 -14.55 -7.16 -1.75
C CYS A 229 -14.66 -7.03 -0.22
N TRP A 230 -14.03 -6.01 0.37
CA TRP A 230 -14.06 -5.71 1.81
C TRP A 230 -14.88 -4.47 2.15
N SER A 231 -15.57 -3.90 1.16
CA SER A 231 -16.41 -2.71 1.32
C SER A 231 -17.77 -3.05 1.96
N LYS A 232 -18.53 -2.01 2.32
CA LYS A 232 -19.90 -2.14 2.85
C LYS A 232 -20.98 -2.38 1.78
N PHE A 233 -20.61 -2.63 0.53
CA PHE A 233 -21.57 -2.96 -0.53
C PHE A 233 -22.25 -4.31 -0.27
N SER A 234 -23.48 -4.47 -0.77
CA SER A 234 -24.15 -5.77 -0.71
C SER A 234 -23.43 -6.78 -1.60
N ARG A 235 -23.43 -8.08 -1.23
CA ARG A 235 -22.79 -9.13 -2.05
C ARG A 235 -23.32 -9.14 -3.49
N LYS A 236 -24.62 -8.89 -3.68
CA LYS A 236 -25.25 -8.77 -5.00
C LYS A 236 -24.62 -7.62 -5.80
N ALA A 237 -24.48 -6.44 -5.20
CA ALA A 237 -23.86 -5.28 -5.84
C ALA A 237 -22.39 -5.54 -6.24
N ILE A 238 -21.61 -6.20 -5.37
CA ILE A 238 -20.21 -6.55 -5.67
C ILE A 238 -20.16 -7.49 -6.88
N ILE A 239 -20.98 -8.55 -6.90
CA ILE A 239 -21.04 -9.50 -8.03
C ILE A 239 -21.45 -8.77 -9.32
N THR A 240 -22.44 -7.87 -9.27
CA THR A 240 -22.84 -7.07 -10.44
C THR A 240 -21.69 -6.19 -10.95
N ILE A 241 -20.96 -5.51 -10.06
CA ILE A 241 -19.81 -4.68 -10.46
C ILE A 241 -18.73 -5.53 -11.13
N TRP A 242 -18.38 -6.69 -10.55
CA TRP A 242 -17.41 -7.62 -11.13
C TRP A 242 -17.86 -8.16 -12.49
N ALA A 243 -19.13 -8.54 -12.64
CA ALA A 243 -19.69 -9.01 -13.89
C ALA A 243 -19.64 -7.94 -14.99
N VAL A 244 -20.03 -6.70 -14.67
CA VAL A 244 -19.94 -5.56 -15.60
C VAL A 244 -18.47 -5.31 -15.97
N ALA A 245 -17.56 -5.28 -14.99
CA ALA A 245 -16.15 -5.04 -15.24
C ALA A 245 -15.51 -6.11 -16.13
N ALA A 246 -15.88 -7.38 -15.95
CA ALA A 246 -15.41 -8.49 -16.78
C ALA A 246 -15.93 -8.40 -18.22
N GLY A 247 -17.11 -7.81 -18.45
CA GLY A 247 -17.67 -7.58 -19.78
C GLY A 247 -17.00 -6.45 -20.57
N ILE A 248 -16.37 -5.48 -19.89
CA ILE A 248 -15.79 -4.29 -20.54
C ILE A 248 -14.66 -4.66 -21.53
N PRO A 249 -13.65 -5.49 -21.20
CA PRO A 249 -12.62 -5.89 -22.16
C PRO A 249 -13.18 -6.60 -23.40
N VAL A 250 -14.20 -7.44 -23.21
CA VAL A 250 -14.88 -8.14 -24.32
C VAL A 250 -15.59 -7.15 -25.22
N MET A 251 -16.33 -6.20 -24.64
CA MET A 251 -17.01 -5.15 -25.40
C MET A 251 -16.03 -4.22 -26.13
N ILE A 252 -14.92 -3.84 -25.50
CA ILE A 252 -13.86 -3.07 -26.15
C ILE A 252 -13.26 -3.87 -27.31
N GLY A 253 -12.99 -5.17 -27.08
CA GLY A 253 -12.50 -6.07 -28.11
C GLY A 253 -13.46 -6.22 -29.29
N LEU A 254 -14.77 -6.27 -29.05
CA LEU A 254 -15.78 -6.43 -30.12
C LEU A 254 -16.06 -5.12 -30.88
N VAL A 255 -16.20 -4.00 -30.17
CA VAL A 255 -16.62 -2.72 -30.76
C VAL A 255 -15.44 -1.94 -31.34
N PHE A 256 -14.28 -2.00 -30.66
CA PHE A 256 -13.13 -1.15 -30.99
C PHE A 256 -11.94 -1.93 -31.57
N TRP A 257 -12.09 -3.21 -31.94
CA TRP A 257 -11.00 -3.98 -32.57
C TRP A 257 -10.30 -3.23 -33.70
N ARG A 258 -11.07 -2.57 -34.55
CA ARG A 258 -10.59 -1.80 -35.71
C ARG A 258 -9.89 -0.48 -35.34
N SER A 259 -10.08 0.00 -34.12
CA SER A 259 -9.48 1.24 -33.58
C SER A 259 -8.28 0.97 -32.67
N ILE A 260 -8.00 -0.29 -32.32
CA ILE A 260 -6.78 -0.65 -31.60
C ILE A 260 -5.60 -0.37 -32.52
N LYS A 261 -4.61 0.40 -32.03
CA LYS A 261 -3.41 0.70 -32.80
C LYS A 261 -2.68 -0.61 -33.11
N LEU A 262 -2.25 -0.79 -34.36
CA LEU A 262 -1.66 -2.04 -34.83
C LEU A 262 -0.53 -2.56 -33.92
N TYR A 263 0.33 -1.67 -33.42
CA TYR A 263 1.42 -2.04 -32.50
C TYR A 263 0.94 -2.62 -31.15
N GLN A 264 -0.22 -2.20 -30.63
CA GLN A 264 -0.75 -2.68 -29.35
C GLN A 264 -1.22 -4.13 -29.50
N PHE A 265 -1.88 -4.41 -30.63
CA PHE A 265 -2.31 -5.76 -30.98
C PHE A 265 -1.11 -6.67 -31.28
N GLU A 266 -0.10 -6.16 -31.99
CA GLU A 266 1.14 -6.88 -32.26
C GLU A 266 1.87 -7.28 -30.97
N ARG A 267 1.92 -6.42 -29.94
CA ARG A 267 2.50 -6.77 -28.64
C ARG A 267 1.78 -7.92 -27.93
N LEU A 268 0.45 -8.00 -28.08
CA LEU A 268 -0.33 -9.10 -27.52
C LEU A 268 -0.06 -10.41 -28.29
N LEU A 269 -0.03 -10.35 -29.63
CA LEU A 269 0.29 -11.52 -30.44
C LEU A 269 1.75 -11.99 -30.24
N ALA A 270 2.68 -11.05 -30.08
CA ALA A 270 4.08 -11.33 -29.79
C ALA A 270 4.28 -11.96 -28.40
N PHE A 271 3.41 -11.65 -27.42
CA PHE A 271 3.39 -12.37 -26.14
C PHE A 271 2.95 -13.83 -26.31
N LEU A 272 1.91 -14.08 -27.11
CA LEU A 272 1.37 -15.43 -27.33
C LEU A 272 2.24 -16.29 -28.26
N HIS A 273 2.86 -15.67 -29.26
CA HIS A 273 3.65 -16.34 -30.29
C HIS A 273 4.97 -15.57 -30.55
N PRO A 274 5.89 -15.53 -29.57
CA PRO A 274 7.10 -14.73 -29.67
C PRO A 274 8.00 -15.15 -30.84
N GLU A 275 8.02 -16.43 -31.23
CA GLU A 275 8.81 -16.89 -32.38
C GLU A 275 8.37 -16.26 -33.71
N LYS A 276 7.05 -16.06 -33.90
CA LYS A 276 6.50 -15.44 -35.12
C LYS A 276 6.87 -13.95 -35.25
N TYR A 277 7.10 -13.29 -34.12
CA TYR A 277 7.40 -11.86 -34.03
C TYR A 277 8.85 -11.58 -33.58
N GLN A 278 9.76 -12.53 -33.82
CA GLN A 278 11.15 -12.48 -33.33
C GLN A 278 11.94 -11.24 -33.74
N ASN A 279 11.65 -10.65 -34.90
CA ASN A 279 12.35 -9.45 -35.42
C ASN A 279 11.77 -8.13 -34.88
N GLY A 280 10.73 -8.19 -34.05
CA GLY A 280 10.02 -7.02 -33.53
C GLY A 280 9.61 -7.22 -32.08
N ALA A 281 8.30 -7.12 -31.81
CA ALA A 281 7.76 -7.16 -30.45
C ALA A 281 8.02 -8.50 -29.70
N GLY A 282 8.34 -9.58 -30.41
CA GLY A 282 8.65 -10.90 -29.84
C GLY A 282 10.10 -11.05 -29.37
N TYR A 283 11.02 -10.21 -29.86
CA TYR A 283 12.46 -10.29 -29.58
C TYR A 283 12.76 -10.37 -28.08
N LEU A 284 12.17 -9.46 -27.31
CA LEU A 284 12.47 -9.33 -25.89
C LEU A 284 12.06 -10.56 -25.08
N TYR A 285 10.96 -11.23 -25.45
CA TYR A 285 10.54 -12.48 -24.80
C TYR A 285 11.53 -13.62 -25.07
N LEU A 286 11.96 -13.78 -26.33
CA LEU A 286 12.94 -14.80 -26.70
C LEU A 286 14.30 -14.55 -26.05
N HIS A 287 14.70 -13.27 -25.99
CA HIS A 287 15.95 -12.85 -25.36
C HIS A 287 15.95 -13.14 -23.86
N LEU A 288 14.88 -12.78 -23.14
CA LEU A 288 14.72 -13.12 -21.72
C LEU A 288 14.73 -14.64 -21.50
N LYS A 289 14.01 -15.39 -22.33
CA LYS A 289 14.01 -16.86 -22.24
C LYS A 289 15.41 -17.45 -22.40
N ALA A 290 16.21 -16.94 -23.34
CA ALA A 290 17.59 -17.37 -23.55
C ALA A 290 18.49 -17.00 -22.35
N LEU A 291 18.36 -15.80 -21.80
CA LEU A 291 19.09 -15.36 -20.60
C LEU A 291 18.80 -16.27 -19.40
N LEU A 292 17.52 -16.54 -19.13
CA LEU A 292 17.09 -17.40 -18.02
C LEU A 292 17.59 -18.84 -18.17
N ALA A 293 17.70 -19.34 -19.41
CA ALA A 293 18.27 -20.66 -19.69
C ALA A 293 19.79 -20.69 -19.44
N LYS A 294 20.52 -19.64 -19.82
CA LYS A 294 21.98 -19.51 -19.59
C LYS A 294 22.34 -19.35 -18.11
N ALA A 295 21.43 -18.85 -17.28
CA ALA A 295 21.68 -18.57 -15.87
C ALA A 295 22.04 -19.82 -15.04
N GLY A 296 21.42 -20.97 -15.33
CA GLY A 296 21.53 -22.17 -14.50
C GLY A 296 21.10 -21.96 -13.03
N TRP A 297 21.39 -22.92 -12.16
CA TRP A 297 20.98 -22.87 -10.75
C TRP A 297 21.74 -21.83 -9.92
N PHE A 298 22.99 -21.54 -10.28
CA PHE A 298 23.93 -20.72 -9.50
C PHE A 298 24.41 -19.45 -10.21
N GLY A 299 23.86 -19.13 -11.38
CA GLY A 299 24.16 -17.89 -12.08
C GLY A 299 25.33 -18.01 -13.05
N ASN A 300 25.41 -17.02 -13.93
CA ASN A 300 26.46 -16.87 -14.93
C ASN A 300 27.39 -15.73 -14.53
N HIS A 301 28.63 -16.08 -14.17
CA HIS A 301 29.62 -15.16 -13.60
C HIS A 301 30.56 -14.52 -14.64
N GLY A 302 30.46 -14.93 -15.92
CA GLY A 302 31.35 -14.44 -17.00
C GLY A 302 30.62 -13.86 -18.22
N GLY A 303 29.30 -13.94 -18.25
CA GLY A 303 28.50 -13.48 -19.37
C GLY A 303 28.30 -11.96 -19.37
N LYS A 304 28.52 -11.32 -20.52
CA LYS A 304 28.20 -9.91 -20.78
C LYS A 304 26.95 -9.75 -21.65
N ASP A 305 26.02 -10.71 -21.56
CA ASP A 305 24.80 -10.64 -22.35
C ASP A 305 24.03 -9.38 -21.95
N PHE A 306 23.61 -8.60 -22.95
CA PHE A 306 22.89 -7.36 -22.72
C PHE A 306 21.51 -7.63 -22.11
N ILE A 307 21.14 -6.96 -21.03
CA ILE A 307 19.80 -7.00 -20.45
C ILE A 307 19.24 -5.58 -20.49
N PRO A 308 18.22 -5.28 -21.33
CA PRO A 308 17.60 -3.97 -21.33
C PRO A 308 17.07 -3.66 -19.93
N GLU A 309 17.27 -2.44 -19.44
CA GLU A 309 16.67 -1.99 -18.17
C GLU A 309 16.89 -2.98 -16.99
N ALA A 310 18.10 -3.57 -16.93
CA ALA A 310 18.49 -4.64 -16.02
C ALA A 310 18.38 -4.29 -14.52
N HIS A 311 18.38 -3.00 -14.18
CA HIS A 311 18.24 -2.52 -12.81
C HIS A 311 16.81 -2.03 -12.49
N THR A 312 15.93 -1.91 -13.49
CA THR A 312 14.55 -1.42 -13.34
C THR A 312 13.54 -2.51 -13.72
N ASN A 313 13.14 -2.58 -14.98
CA ASN A 313 12.02 -3.39 -15.48
C ASN A 313 12.34 -4.89 -15.54
N PHE A 314 13.62 -5.24 -15.70
CA PHE A 314 14.06 -6.64 -15.81
C PHE A 314 15.03 -7.02 -14.69
N VAL A 315 14.87 -6.37 -13.54
CA VAL A 315 15.73 -6.61 -12.37
C VAL A 315 15.69 -8.06 -11.91
N PHE A 316 14.52 -8.70 -11.95
CA PHE A 316 14.40 -10.12 -11.60
C PHE A 316 15.15 -11.02 -12.59
N ALA A 317 15.06 -10.74 -13.90
CA ALA A 317 15.81 -11.47 -14.92
C ALA A 317 17.31 -11.30 -14.73
N SER A 318 17.75 -10.07 -14.44
CA SER A 318 19.15 -9.75 -14.16
C SER A 318 19.68 -10.51 -12.93
N LEU A 319 18.92 -10.54 -11.83
CA LEU A 319 19.34 -11.26 -10.63
C LEU A 319 19.39 -12.78 -10.86
N ILE A 320 18.46 -13.34 -11.64
CA ILE A 320 18.53 -14.77 -12.04
C ILE A 320 19.78 -15.01 -12.89
N TYR A 321 20.04 -14.16 -13.88
CA TYR A 321 21.19 -14.31 -14.77
C TYR A 321 22.51 -14.31 -13.99
N HIS A 322 22.70 -13.40 -13.05
CA HIS A 322 23.96 -13.26 -12.31
C HIS A 322 24.09 -14.22 -11.11
N TYR A 323 23.02 -14.46 -10.35
CA TYR A 323 23.06 -15.22 -9.09
C TYR A 323 22.35 -16.59 -9.15
N GLY A 324 21.62 -16.88 -10.22
CA GLY A 324 20.97 -18.16 -10.46
C GLY A 324 19.57 -18.31 -9.87
N TRP A 325 18.93 -19.43 -10.22
CA TRP A 325 17.57 -19.77 -9.78
C TRP A 325 17.44 -19.98 -8.27
N VAL A 326 18.45 -20.57 -7.60
CA VAL A 326 18.41 -20.79 -6.14
C VAL A 326 18.26 -19.46 -5.41
N PHE A 327 19.06 -18.47 -5.81
CA PHE A 327 19.00 -17.12 -5.26
C PHE A 327 17.65 -16.47 -5.52
N ALA A 328 17.16 -16.56 -6.75
CA ALA A 328 15.88 -15.98 -7.15
C ALA A 328 14.70 -16.56 -6.36
N ILE A 329 14.70 -17.87 -6.10
CA ILE A 329 13.70 -18.52 -5.25
C ILE A 329 13.75 -17.96 -3.82
N GLY A 330 14.94 -17.84 -3.24
CA GLY A 330 15.14 -17.23 -1.93
C GLY A 330 14.61 -15.79 -1.86
N LEU A 331 14.89 -14.98 -2.89
CA LEU A 331 14.38 -13.61 -3.01
C LEU A 331 12.85 -13.58 -3.06
N VAL A 332 12.23 -14.43 -3.88
CA VAL A 332 10.76 -14.52 -3.99
C VAL A 332 10.14 -14.94 -2.66
N ILE A 333 10.77 -15.86 -1.91
CA ILE A 333 10.31 -16.25 -0.57
C ILE A 333 10.28 -15.03 0.37
N ILE A 334 11.37 -14.26 0.44
CA ILE A 334 11.45 -13.08 1.31
C ILE A 334 10.39 -12.03 0.96
N LEU A 335 10.20 -11.75 -0.33
CA LEU A 335 9.17 -10.82 -0.81
C LEU A 335 7.75 -11.35 -0.51
N THR A 336 7.52 -12.64 -0.70
CA THR A 336 6.24 -13.28 -0.39
C THR A 336 5.93 -13.25 1.10
N LEU A 337 6.92 -13.46 1.97
CA LEU A 337 6.76 -13.36 3.43
C LEU A 337 6.30 -11.97 3.87
N LEU A 338 6.75 -10.91 3.20
CA LEU A 338 6.28 -9.55 3.45
C LEU A 338 4.79 -9.41 3.12
N GLY A 339 4.35 -9.90 1.96
CA GLY A 339 2.93 -9.94 1.58
C GLY A 339 2.07 -10.80 2.53
N LEU A 340 2.55 -11.98 2.89
CA LEU A 340 1.89 -12.87 3.86
C LEU A 340 1.76 -12.22 5.23
N ARG A 341 2.76 -11.45 5.67
CA ARG A 341 2.69 -10.73 6.95
C ARG A 341 1.56 -9.70 6.93
N ILE A 342 1.34 -8.99 5.82
CA ILE A 342 0.19 -8.06 5.68
C ILE A 342 -1.13 -8.80 5.88
N ILE A 343 -1.29 -10.00 5.29
CA ILE A 343 -2.49 -10.84 5.49
C ILE A 343 -2.62 -11.23 6.97
N MET A 344 -1.55 -11.73 7.61
CA MET A 344 -1.57 -12.12 9.01
C MET A 344 -1.96 -10.97 9.94
N VAL A 345 -1.54 -9.74 9.62
CA VAL A 345 -1.98 -8.54 10.34
C VAL A 345 -3.47 -8.30 10.11
N SER A 346 -3.96 -8.41 8.88
CA SER A 346 -5.38 -8.23 8.53
C SER A 346 -6.32 -9.16 9.29
N LEU A 347 -5.92 -10.43 9.47
CA LEU A 347 -6.71 -11.41 10.23
C LEU A 347 -6.90 -11.04 11.71
N LYS A 348 -6.03 -10.20 12.29
CA LYS A 348 -6.09 -9.77 13.69
C LYS A 348 -6.92 -8.49 13.89
N ILE A 349 -7.24 -7.79 12.81
CA ILE A 349 -7.93 -6.50 12.86
C ILE A 349 -9.44 -6.71 12.71
N LYS A 350 -10.23 -6.02 13.54
CA LYS A 350 -11.70 -6.06 13.49
C LYS A 350 -12.30 -4.85 12.78
N ASP A 351 -11.65 -3.70 12.86
CA ASP A 351 -12.12 -2.44 12.27
C ASP A 351 -12.18 -2.49 10.73
N SER A 352 -13.30 -2.01 10.17
CA SER A 352 -13.58 -2.05 8.73
C SER A 352 -12.65 -1.14 7.93
N TYR A 353 -12.35 0.07 8.43
CA TYR A 353 -11.45 0.99 7.73
C TYR A 353 -10.03 0.42 7.65
N SER A 354 -9.56 -0.13 8.77
CA SER A 354 -8.27 -0.79 8.87
C SER A 354 -8.16 -2.01 7.94
N LYS A 355 -9.22 -2.83 7.83
CA LYS A 355 -9.27 -3.94 6.86
C LYS A 355 -9.15 -3.48 5.41
N LEU A 356 -9.79 -2.36 5.06
CA LEU A 356 -9.68 -1.77 3.72
C LEU A 356 -8.27 -1.25 3.42
N LEU A 357 -7.61 -0.62 4.39
CA LEU A 357 -6.21 -0.22 4.25
C LEU A 357 -5.28 -1.42 4.07
N LEU A 358 -5.46 -2.48 4.86
CA LEU A 358 -4.63 -3.68 4.76
C LEU A 358 -4.88 -4.46 3.46
N SER A 359 -6.12 -4.57 3.00
CA SER A 359 -6.44 -5.24 1.73
C SER A 359 -5.93 -4.45 0.53
N GLY A 360 -6.03 -3.12 0.54
CA GLY A 360 -5.45 -2.25 -0.50
C GLY A 360 -3.92 -2.29 -0.53
N ALA A 361 -3.26 -2.24 0.64
CA ALA A 361 -1.80 -2.38 0.72
C ALA A 361 -1.33 -3.75 0.22
N PHE A 362 -2.02 -4.83 0.60
CA PHE A 362 -1.75 -6.17 0.09
C PHE A 362 -1.95 -6.26 -1.43
N ALA A 363 -3.05 -5.69 -1.96
CA ALA A 363 -3.33 -5.69 -3.39
C ALA A 363 -2.24 -4.99 -4.19
N LEU A 364 -1.86 -3.77 -3.76
CA LEU A 364 -0.83 -2.98 -4.41
C LEU A 364 0.55 -3.64 -4.37
N TYR A 365 0.94 -4.21 -3.25
CA TYR A 365 2.21 -4.91 -3.13
C TYR A 365 2.23 -6.19 -3.98
N SER A 366 1.19 -7.01 -3.87
CA SER A 366 1.15 -8.33 -4.50
C SER A 366 0.98 -8.25 -6.00
N VAL A 367 0.21 -7.29 -6.53
CA VAL A 367 0.10 -7.11 -7.98
C VAL A 367 1.44 -6.75 -8.61
N GLN A 368 2.22 -5.87 -7.97
CA GLN A 368 3.57 -5.53 -8.44
C GLN A 368 4.49 -6.76 -8.40
N LEU A 369 4.51 -7.48 -7.28
CA LEU A 369 5.35 -8.67 -7.10
C LEU A 369 5.02 -9.77 -8.13
N VAL A 370 3.76 -10.20 -8.20
CA VAL A 370 3.32 -11.32 -9.04
C VAL A 370 3.47 -10.96 -10.51
N THR A 371 3.01 -9.78 -10.93
CA THR A 371 3.10 -9.37 -12.33
C THR A 371 4.55 -9.20 -12.78
N HIS A 372 5.45 -8.69 -11.92
CA HIS A 372 6.87 -8.58 -12.27
C HIS A 372 7.51 -9.95 -12.51
N ILE A 373 7.25 -10.92 -11.61
CA ILE A 373 7.76 -12.29 -11.77
C ILE A 373 7.18 -12.90 -13.04
N PHE A 374 5.87 -12.82 -13.24
CA PHE A 374 5.20 -13.45 -14.37
C PHE A 374 5.63 -12.84 -15.71
N MET A 375 5.79 -11.51 -15.80
CA MET A 375 6.28 -10.89 -17.04
C MET A 375 7.73 -11.29 -17.35
N THR A 376 8.55 -11.49 -16.32
CA THR A 376 9.94 -11.95 -16.48
C THR A 376 9.99 -13.39 -16.99
N LEU A 377 9.08 -14.24 -16.52
CA LEU A 377 8.98 -15.65 -16.92
C LEU A 377 8.24 -15.86 -18.26
N GLY A 378 7.74 -14.78 -18.89
CA GLY A 378 6.93 -14.87 -20.10
C GLY A 378 5.51 -15.43 -19.85
N LEU A 379 5.02 -15.40 -18.61
CA LEU A 379 3.67 -15.83 -18.21
C LEU A 379 2.65 -14.68 -18.21
N PHE A 380 3.12 -13.44 -18.33
CA PHE A 380 2.29 -12.24 -18.44
C PHE A 380 2.90 -11.27 -19.46
N PRO A 381 2.10 -10.47 -20.18
CA PRO A 381 2.64 -9.49 -21.13
C PRO A 381 3.63 -8.52 -20.48
N ILE A 382 4.70 -8.19 -21.18
CA ILE A 382 5.70 -7.21 -20.73
C ILE A 382 5.05 -5.82 -20.71
N ILE A 383 4.73 -5.37 -19.51
CA ILE A 383 4.20 -4.03 -19.23
C ILE A 383 5.16 -3.14 -18.44
N SER A 384 6.35 -3.62 -18.05
CA SER A 384 7.36 -2.82 -17.32
C SER A 384 6.91 -2.35 -15.93
N ILE A 385 6.37 -3.26 -15.12
CA ILE A 385 6.11 -3.00 -13.70
C ILE A 385 7.41 -3.11 -12.90
N SER A 386 7.56 -2.36 -11.80
CA SER A 386 8.74 -2.45 -10.92
C SER A 386 8.57 -3.54 -9.86
N LEU A 387 9.65 -4.25 -9.52
CA LEU A 387 9.69 -5.22 -8.44
C LEU A 387 9.78 -4.45 -7.11
N PRO A 388 8.84 -4.64 -6.16
CA PRO A 388 8.82 -3.85 -4.92
C PRO A 388 10.16 -3.87 -4.19
N PHE A 389 10.68 -2.69 -3.86
CA PHE A 389 11.97 -2.43 -3.17
C PHE A 389 13.25 -2.82 -3.93
N ILE A 390 13.18 -3.82 -4.81
CA ILE A 390 14.33 -4.34 -5.54
C ILE A 390 14.68 -3.47 -6.75
N SER A 391 13.70 -3.14 -7.60
CA SER A 391 13.92 -2.29 -8.77
C SER A 391 14.50 -0.92 -8.34
N TYR A 392 15.36 -0.38 -9.18
CA TYR A 392 15.89 0.96 -9.02
C TYR A 392 14.80 2.00 -9.33
N GLY A 393 14.57 2.92 -8.40
CA GLY A 393 13.59 3.99 -8.58
C GLY A 393 13.11 4.58 -7.27
N LEU A 394 13.11 5.91 -7.18
CA LEU A 394 12.66 6.63 -5.99
C LEU A 394 11.16 6.42 -5.75
N MET A 395 10.33 6.75 -6.75
CA MET A 395 8.88 6.76 -6.58
C MET A 395 8.27 5.38 -6.32
N PRO A 396 8.67 4.30 -7.00
CA PRO A 396 8.20 2.96 -6.66
C PRO A 396 8.63 2.53 -5.24
N THR A 397 9.86 2.85 -4.81
CA THR A 397 10.36 2.48 -3.48
C THR A 397 9.62 3.24 -2.37
N VAL A 398 9.50 4.56 -2.50
CA VAL A 398 8.79 5.40 -1.52
C VAL A 398 7.30 5.07 -1.49
N SER A 399 6.66 4.83 -2.64
CA SER A 399 5.25 4.43 -2.67
C SER A 399 5.03 3.12 -1.93
N ASN A 400 5.83 2.08 -2.20
CA ASN A 400 5.73 0.82 -1.47
C ASN A 400 6.07 0.99 0.03
N ALA A 401 7.03 1.84 0.38
CA ALA A 401 7.36 2.13 1.77
C ALA A 401 6.21 2.83 2.52
N ILE A 402 5.49 3.75 1.87
CA ILE A 402 4.27 4.35 2.42
C ILE A 402 3.24 3.26 2.73
N LEU A 403 3.01 2.31 1.80
CA LEU A 403 2.07 1.20 2.02
C LEU A 403 2.44 0.39 3.27
N ILE A 404 3.71 0.01 3.41
CA ILE A 404 4.18 -0.74 4.59
C ILE A 404 4.11 0.10 5.86
N GLY A 405 4.41 1.40 5.77
CA GLY A 405 4.19 2.35 6.84
C GLY A 405 2.74 2.37 7.32
N VAL A 406 1.76 2.35 6.40
CA VAL A 406 0.34 2.28 6.74
C VAL A 406 0.02 0.98 7.47
N VAL A 407 0.51 -0.16 6.98
CA VAL A 407 0.34 -1.47 7.63
C VAL A 407 0.90 -1.46 9.06
N LEU A 408 2.10 -0.89 9.24
CA LEU A 408 2.72 -0.72 10.56
C LEU A 408 1.92 0.22 11.47
N SER A 409 1.40 1.33 10.92
CA SER A 409 0.54 2.27 11.66
C SER A 409 -0.75 1.59 12.16
N VAL A 410 -1.38 0.76 11.32
CA VAL A 410 -2.56 -0.03 11.68
C VAL A 410 -2.22 -1.04 12.78
N TYR A 411 -1.16 -1.83 12.61
CA TYR A 411 -0.74 -2.81 13.61
C TYR A 411 -0.46 -2.15 14.96
N ARG A 412 0.18 -0.97 14.95
CA ARG A 412 0.56 -0.24 16.15
C ARG A 412 -0.61 0.15 17.04
N ARG A 413 -1.77 0.40 16.43
CA ARG A 413 -2.97 0.91 17.11
C ARG A 413 -4.11 -0.11 17.17
N LYS A 414 -3.83 -1.38 16.87
CA LYS A 414 -4.83 -2.47 16.85
C LYS A 414 -5.58 -2.66 18.17
N ASP A 415 -4.93 -2.40 19.31
CA ASP A 415 -5.54 -2.61 20.63
C ASP A 415 -6.46 -1.42 21.00
N LEU A 416 -6.17 -0.21 20.50
CA LEU A 416 -7.00 0.98 20.71
C LEU A 416 -8.32 0.91 19.92
N THR A 417 -8.32 0.28 18.74
CA THR A 417 -9.53 0.15 17.93
C THR A 417 -10.49 -0.92 18.45
N ILE A 418 -9.99 -1.95 19.13
CA ILE A 418 -10.83 -2.98 19.75
C ILE A 418 -11.65 -2.38 20.90
N SER A 419 -11.03 -1.56 21.75
CA SER A 419 -11.72 -0.91 22.88
C SER A 419 -12.84 0.04 22.41
N GLN A 420 -12.63 0.79 21.32
CA GLN A 420 -13.65 1.69 20.75
C GLN A 420 -14.93 0.96 20.35
N GLN A 421 -14.82 -0.22 19.76
CA GLN A 421 -15.98 -1.02 19.35
C GLN A 421 -16.79 -1.60 20.52
N ILE A 422 -16.18 -1.71 21.69
CA ILE A 422 -16.86 -2.16 22.91
C ILE A 422 -17.69 -1.01 23.51
N LEU A 423 -17.19 0.24 23.43
CA LEU A 423 -17.89 1.42 23.95
C LEU A 423 -19.05 1.90 23.05
N GLU A 424 -18.96 1.67 21.74
CA GLU A 424 -20.03 2.05 20.79
C GLU A 424 -21.22 1.06 20.76
N LYS A 425 -21.08 -0.09 21.42
CA LYS A 425 -22.14 -1.09 21.60
C LYS A 425 -22.76 -0.97 22.97
#